data_AF-A0AAW4CBU4-F1
#
_entry.id   AF-A0AAW4CBU4-F1
#
_cell.length_a   1.000
_cell.length_b   1.000
_cell.length_c   1.000
_cell.angle_alpha   90.00
_cell.angle_beta   90.00
_cell.angle_gamma   90.00
#
_symmetry.space_group_name_H-M   'P 1'
#
loop_
_entity.id
_entity.type
_entity.pdbx_description
1 polymer ?
#
loop_
_entity_poly.entity_id
_entity_poly.type
_entity_poly.pdbx_seq_one_letter_code
_entity_poly.pdbx_strand_id
1 'polypeptide(L)'
;MRILSFLIALLLSASVFSKENNSKYFVFIGEKVSFEHVQPNKGERTFDRQYLSTYKIIAPVLGEYNGKEIMFTAFDHYGKPPFLKYDHVLLYLVLQDGRYYHSKYQYTPLYKTLDWVILNV
;
A
#
# COMPACT_ATOMS: atom_id res chain seq x y z
N MET A 1 7.79 45.75 17.85
CA MET A 1 8.06 44.51 18.60
C MET A 1 6.83 43.61 18.80
N ARG A 2 5.60 44.13 18.96
CA ARG A 2 4.40 43.30 19.21
C ARG A 2 3.93 42.45 18.01
N ILE A 3 4.11 42.93 16.78
CA ILE A 3 3.68 42.22 15.55
C ILE A 3 4.58 41.02 15.23
N LEU A 4 5.88 41.13 15.54
CA LEU A 4 6.85 40.04 15.34
C LEU A 4 6.57 38.86 16.28
N SER A 5 6.08 39.14 17.50
CA SER A 5 5.67 38.12 18.47
C SER A 5 4.44 37.31 18.01
N PHE A 6 3.48 37.95 17.32
CA PHE A 6 2.32 37.24 16.76
C PHE A 6 2.70 36.34 15.57
N LEU A 7 3.65 36.77 14.73
CA LEU A 7 4.10 35.96 13.59
C LEU A 7 4.82 34.68 14.03
N ILE A 8 5.62 34.76 15.10
CA ILE A 8 6.33 33.62 15.68
C ILE A 8 5.33 32.64 16.32
N ALA A 9 4.30 33.14 17.01
CA ALA A 9 3.23 32.30 17.56
C ALA A 9 2.41 31.58 16.47
N LEU A 10 2.20 32.22 15.32
CA LEU A 10 1.50 31.64 14.17
C LEU A 10 2.34 30.61 13.40
N LEU A 11 3.67 30.77 13.37
CA LEU A 11 4.61 29.80 12.78
C LEU A 11 4.79 28.55 13.66
N LEU A 12 4.67 28.69 14.98
CA LEU A 12 4.74 27.59 15.94
C LEU A 12 3.46 26.72 15.95
N SER A 13 2.29 27.29 15.64
CA SER A 13 1.06 26.50 15.56
C SER A 13 0.94 25.66 14.28
N ALA A 14 1.62 26.07 13.20
CA ALA A 14 1.63 25.33 11.94
C ALA A 14 2.52 24.07 11.96
N SER A 15 3.47 23.98 12.90
CA SER A 15 4.42 22.87 12.98
C SER A 15 3.95 21.70 13.86
N VAL A 16 2.79 21.80 14.50
CA VAL A 16 2.24 20.76 15.41
C VAL A 16 1.01 20.07 14.80
N PHE A 17 1.07 19.75 13.51
CA PHE A 17 0.24 18.68 12.94
C PHE A 17 1.14 17.59 12.37
N SER A 18 2.01 17.05 13.22
CA SER A 18 2.57 15.72 12.96
C SER A 18 1.42 14.74 13.12
N LYS A 19 0.84 14.31 11.99
CA LYS A 19 -0.13 13.22 11.97
C LYS A 19 0.61 11.99 12.48
N GLU A 20 0.40 11.64 13.74
CA GLU A 20 0.86 10.37 14.30
C GLU A 20 0.19 9.27 13.48
N ASN A 21 0.88 8.81 12.44
CA ASN A 21 0.33 7.86 11.49
C ASN A 21 0.52 6.46 12.05
N ASN A 22 -0.10 6.19 13.19
CA ASN A 22 -0.16 4.89 13.85
C ASN A 22 -1.12 3.93 13.10
N SER A 23 -1.33 4.17 11.80
CA SER A 23 -2.12 3.31 10.94
C SER A 23 -1.40 1.97 10.81
N LYS A 24 -2.11 0.90 11.20
CA LYS A 24 -1.72 -0.48 10.90
C LYS A 24 -1.49 -0.72 9.39
N TYR A 25 -2.07 0.13 8.54
CA TYR A 25 -1.98 0.02 7.10
C TYR A 25 -0.93 0.93 6.49
N PHE A 26 -0.15 0.34 5.58
CA PHE A 26 0.51 1.06 4.49
C PHE A 26 -0.37 0.94 3.24
N VAL A 27 -0.88 2.06 2.75
CA VAL A 27 -1.73 2.13 1.55
C VAL A 27 -0.99 2.89 0.47
N PHE A 28 -0.91 2.33 -0.74
CA PHE A 28 -0.15 2.93 -1.83
C PHE A 28 -0.77 2.62 -3.19
N ILE A 29 -0.54 3.51 -4.14
CA ILE A 29 -0.76 3.28 -5.57
C ILE A 29 0.44 2.52 -6.09
N GLY A 30 0.21 1.31 -6.60
CA GLY A 30 1.25 0.42 -7.08
C GLY A 30 1.11 0.05 -8.55
N GLU A 31 2.25 -0.18 -9.20
CA GLU A 31 2.34 -0.82 -10.52
C GLU A 31 2.87 -2.25 -10.36
N LYS A 32 2.17 -3.24 -10.93
CA LYS A 32 2.53 -4.65 -10.83
C LYS A 32 3.89 -4.91 -11.51
N VAL A 33 4.82 -5.52 -10.78
CA VAL A 33 6.12 -5.97 -11.34
C VAL A 33 6.09 -7.46 -11.59
N SER A 34 5.81 -8.26 -10.55
CA SER A 34 5.79 -9.71 -10.63
C SER A 34 4.89 -10.31 -9.56
N PHE A 35 4.50 -11.57 -9.77
CA PHE A 35 3.87 -12.39 -8.74
C PHE A 35 4.24 -13.85 -8.94
N GLU A 36 4.28 -14.60 -7.85
CA GLU A 36 4.51 -16.04 -7.86
C GLU A 36 3.52 -16.74 -6.91
N HIS A 37 3.09 -17.94 -7.30
CA HIS A 37 2.32 -18.83 -6.41
C HIS A 37 3.28 -19.62 -5.54
N VAL A 38 3.15 -19.49 -4.23
CA VAL A 38 3.96 -20.23 -3.26
C VAL A 38 3.29 -21.58 -3.02
N GLN A 39 3.97 -22.65 -3.41
CA GLN A 39 3.45 -24.01 -3.20
C GLN A 39 3.50 -24.36 -1.71
N PRO A 40 2.44 -24.96 -1.16
CA PRO A 40 2.46 -25.45 0.21
C PRO A 40 3.49 -26.58 0.36
N ASN A 41 4.00 -26.78 1.57
CA ASN A 41 4.92 -27.87 1.83
C ASN A 41 4.24 -29.23 1.61
N LYS A 42 5.03 -30.27 1.31
CA LYS A 42 4.49 -31.61 1.11
C LYS A 42 3.72 -32.07 2.35
N GLY A 43 2.42 -32.35 2.17
CA GLY A 43 1.52 -32.81 3.24
C GLY A 43 0.79 -31.68 3.98
N GLU A 44 1.13 -30.42 3.73
CA GLU A 44 0.42 -29.27 4.26
C GLU A 44 -0.90 -29.05 3.50
N ARG A 45 -2.00 -28.91 4.24
CA ARG A 45 -3.31 -28.57 3.70
C ARG A 45 -3.63 -27.13 4.06
N THR A 46 -3.68 -26.25 3.06
CA THR A 46 -4.03 -24.84 3.24
C THR A 46 -5.42 -24.57 2.66
N PHE A 47 -6.19 -23.71 3.34
CA PHE A 47 -7.48 -23.25 2.81
C PHE A 47 -7.30 -22.14 1.77
N ASP A 48 -6.24 -21.35 1.91
CA ASP A 48 -5.88 -20.29 0.98
C ASP A 48 -4.61 -20.66 0.21
N ARG A 49 -4.54 -20.20 -1.03
CA ARG A 49 -3.32 -20.17 -1.82
C ARG A 49 -2.52 -18.93 -1.46
N GLN A 50 -1.21 -19.11 -1.31
CA GLN A 50 -0.29 -18.02 -1.01
C GLN A 50 0.37 -17.49 -2.28
N TYR A 51 0.50 -16.18 -2.37
CA TYR A 51 1.19 -15.50 -3.45
C TYR A 51 2.19 -14.50 -2.90
N LEU A 52 3.40 -14.50 -3.44
CA LEU A 52 4.37 -13.43 -3.21
C LEU A 52 4.28 -12.46 -4.37
N SER A 53 4.02 -11.19 -4.08
CA SER A 53 3.79 -10.14 -5.08
C SER A 53 4.79 -9.02 -4.91
N THR A 54 5.33 -8.52 -6.02
CA THR A 54 6.22 -7.36 -6.06
C THR A 54 5.59 -6.26 -6.89
N TYR A 55 5.54 -5.05 -6.32
CA TYR A 55 4.95 -3.88 -6.94
C TYR A 55 5.89 -2.69 -6.81
N LYS A 56 5.98 -1.86 -7.86
CA LYS A 56 6.55 -0.51 -7.75
C LYS A 56 5.60 0.38 -6.99
N ILE A 57 6.11 1.22 -6.10
CA ILE A 57 5.35 2.24 -5.41
C ILE A 57 5.36 3.49 -6.28
N ILE A 58 4.21 3.83 -6.85
CA ILE A 58 4.03 5.09 -7.59
C ILE A 58 3.87 6.23 -6.59
N ALA A 59 2.97 6.05 -5.61
CA ALA A 59 2.72 7.04 -4.57
C ALA A 59 2.21 6.39 -3.29
N PRO A 60 2.75 6.74 -2.11
CA PRO A 60 2.11 6.41 -0.84
C PRO A 60 0.84 7.25 -0.67
N VAL A 61 -0.22 6.62 -0.17
CA VAL A 61 -1.49 7.27 0.18
C VAL A 61 -1.65 7.35 1.70
N LEU A 62 -1.20 6.31 2.42
CA LEU A 62 -1.17 6.26 3.86
C LEU A 62 0.06 5.49 4.33
N GLY A 63 0.80 6.05 5.28
CA GLY A 63 2.01 5.44 5.82
C GLY A 63 3.26 5.87 5.04
N GLU A 64 4.41 5.51 5.57
CA GLU A 64 5.71 5.84 4.96
C GLU A 64 6.42 4.55 4.55
N TYR A 65 7.14 4.61 3.43
CA TYR A 65 7.97 3.52 2.94
C TYR A 65 9.13 4.08 2.13
N ASN A 66 10.35 3.65 2.45
CA ASN A 66 11.58 4.24 1.90
C ASN A 66 12.08 3.58 0.61
N GLY A 67 11.43 2.52 0.14
CA GLY A 67 11.78 1.81 -1.10
C GLY A 67 10.93 2.23 -2.31
N LYS A 68 11.44 1.91 -3.51
CA LYS A 68 10.70 2.11 -4.78
C LYS A 68 9.83 0.93 -5.16
N GLU A 69 10.13 -0.24 -4.62
CA GLU A 69 9.38 -1.47 -4.81
C GLU A 69 9.09 -2.08 -3.45
N ILE A 70 7.95 -2.76 -3.35
CA ILE A 70 7.52 -3.44 -2.14
C ILE A 70 7.11 -4.87 -2.49
N MET A 71 7.57 -5.79 -1.66
CA MET A 71 7.21 -7.20 -1.72
C MET A 71 6.26 -7.52 -0.57
N PHE A 72 5.16 -8.21 -0.87
CA PHE A 72 4.15 -8.59 0.11
C PHE A 72 3.53 -9.94 -0.19
N THR A 73 3.01 -10.58 0.86
CA THR A 73 2.28 -11.84 0.75
C THR A 73 0.79 -11.56 0.61
N ALA A 74 0.13 -12.23 -0.35
CA ALA A 74 -1.31 -12.23 -0.50
C ALA A 74 -1.87 -13.65 -0.38
N PHE A 75 -3.05 -13.78 0.21
CA PHE A 75 -3.75 -15.04 0.37
C PHE A 75 -5.11 -14.98 -0.33
N ASP A 76 -5.46 -16.02 -1.05
CA ASP A 76 -6.75 -16.08 -1.76
C ASP A 76 -7.33 -17.50 -1.75
N HIS A 77 -8.64 -17.60 -1.54
CA HIS A 77 -9.34 -18.89 -1.44
C HIS A 77 -9.74 -19.45 -2.81
N TYR A 78 -10.00 -18.57 -3.77
CA TYR A 78 -10.60 -18.88 -5.06
C TYR A 78 -9.61 -18.94 -6.22
N GLY A 79 -8.32 -18.76 -5.95
CA GLY A 79 -7.27 -18.86 -6.96
C GLY A 79 -6.29 -17.71 -6.87
N LYS A 80 -6.08 -17.00 -7.97
CA LYS A 80 -5.18 -15.85 -8.03
C LYS A 80 -5.90 -14.63 -7.44
N PRO A 81 -5.26 -13.83 -6.56
CA PRO A 81 -5.84 -12.60 -6.04
C PRO A 81 -6.37 -11.70 -7.17
N PRO A 82 -7.63 -11.24 -7.11
CA PRO A 82 -8.25 -10.50 -8.22
C PRO A 82 -7.51 -9.23 -8.65
N PHE A 83 -6.80 -8.57 -7.73
CA PHE A 83 -6.02 -7.36 -8.04
C PHE A 83 -4.89 -7.60 -9.04
N LEU A 84 -4.41 -8.84 -9.19
CA LEU A 84 -3.33 -9.19 -10.14
C LEU A 84 -3.75 -8.99 -11.60
N LYS A 85 -5.05 -8.87 -11.88
CA LYS A 85 -5.58 -8.59 -13.22
C LYS A 85 -5.26 -7.17 -13.70
N TYR A 86 -4.97 -6.26 -12.80
CA TYR A 86 -4.74 -4.85 -13.11
C TYR A 86 -3.25 -4.53 -13.07
N ASP A 87 -2.82 -3.60 -13.91
CA ASP A 87 -1.43 -3.15 -13.92
C ASP A 87 -1.20 -2.10 -12.83
N HIS A 88 -2.20 -1.25 -12.58
CA HIS A 88 -2.18 -0.21 -11.56
C HIS A 88 -3.30 -0.46 -10.55
N VAL A 89 -2.99 -0.33 -9.26
CA VAL A 89 -3.94 -0.66 -8.19
C VAL A 89 -3.61 0.11 -6.92
N LEU A 90 -4.64 0.53 -6.18
CA LEU A 90 -4.51 0.95 -4.79
C LEU A 90 -4.53 -0.29 -3.90
N LEU A 91 -3.44 -0.52 -3.17
CA LEU A 91 -3.28 -1.69 -2.30
C LEU A 91 -3.19 -1.29 -0.84
N TYR A 92 -3.71 -2.15 0.02
CA TYR A 92 -3.77 -1.97 1.47
C TYR A 92 -2.96 -3.09 2.11
N LEU A 93 -1.79 -2.74 2.66
CA LEU A 93 -0.89 -3.69 3.27
C LEU A 93 -0.82 -3.50 4.78
N VAL A 94 -0.69 -4.59 5.52
CA VAL A 94 -0.42 -4.61 6.95
C VAL A 94 1.01 -5.10 7.16
N LEU A 95 1.79 -4.41 7.99
CA LEU A 95 3.06 -4.92 8.46
C LEU A 95 2.83 -5.82 9.68
N GLN A 96 3.22 -7.09 9.57
CA GLN A 96 3.17 -8.06 10.65
C GLN A 96 4.44 -8.90 10.65
N ASP A 97 5.10 -9.04 11.81
CA ASP A 97 6.33 -9.83 11.97
C ASP A 97 7.42 -9.48 10.94
N GLY A 98 7.56 -8.18 10.63
CA GLY A 98 8.54 -7.66 9.67
C GLY A 98 8.21 -7.93 8.20
N ARG A 99 7.02 -8.45 7.89
CA ARG A 99 6.57 -8.75 6.52
C ARG A 99 5.26 -8.03 6.20
N TYR A 100 5.14 -7.59 4.96
CA TYR A 100 3.89 -7.01 4.49
C TYR A 100 2.92 -8.09 4.00
N TYR A 101 1.67 -7.94 4.40
CA TYR A 101 0.56 -8.79 3.99
C TYR A 101 -0.53 -7.94 3.36
N HIS A 102 -1.07 -8.41 2.23
CA HIS A 102 -2.24 -7.80 1.62
C HIS A 102 -3.47 -8.00 2.51
N SER A 103 -4.19 -6.92 2.77
CA SER A 103 -5.50 -6.98 3.41
C SER A 103 -6.48 -7.62 2.43
N LYS A 104 -6.85 -8.88 2.69
CA LYS A 104 -7.58 -9.74 1.74
C LYS A 104 -8.80 -9.02 1.16
N TYR A 105 -8.89 -9.03 -0.18
CA TYR A 105 -9.92 -8.38 -0.98
C TYR A 105 -10.03 -6.85 -0.88
N GLN A 106 -9.16 -6.17 -0.12
CA GLN A 106 -9.09 -4.71 -0.10
C GLN A 106 -8.15 -4.23 -1.19
N TYR A 107 -8.71 -3.77 -2.30
CA TYR A 107 -7.97 -3.13 -3.38
C TYR A 107 -8.92 -2.28 -4.21
N THR A 108 -8.35 -1.35 -4.97
CA THR A 108 -9.11 -0.56 -5.94
C THR A 108 -8.37 -0.60 -7.28
N PRO A 109 -8.98 -1.15 -8.35
CA PRO A 109 -8.36 -1.13 -9.66
C PRO A 109 -8.24 0.31 -10.13
N LEU A 110 -7.12 0.65 -10.75
CA LEU A 110 -6.87 1.99 -11.25
C LEU A 110 -6.52 1.95 -12.73
N TYR A 111 -7.02 2.93 -13.47
CA TYR A 111 -6.85 3.02 -14.92
C TYR A 111 -6.18 4.34 -15.29
N LYS A 112 -5.26 4.26 -16.28
CA LYS A 112 -4.65 5.45 -16.87
C LYS A 112 -5.69 6.16 -17.73
N THR A 113 -5.82 7.47 -17.54
CA THR A 113 -6.58 8.35 -18.44
C THR A 113 -5.67 8.96 -19.51
N LEU A 114 -6.28 9.63 -20.48
CA LEU A 114 -5.58 10.24 -21.64
C LEU A 114 -4.53 11.30 -21.24
N ASP A 115 -4.73 11.94 -20.09
CA ASP A 115 -3.84 12.93 -19.48
C ASP A 115 -2.87 12.34 -18.45
N TRP A 116 -2.73 11.00 -18.42
CA TRP A 116 -1.87 10.26 -17.49
C TRP A 116 -2.27 10.39 -16.01
N VAL A 117 -3.51 10.81 -15.73
CA VAL A 117 -4.09 10.76 -14.40
C VAL A 117 -4.56 9.33 -14.11
N ILE A 118 -4.44 8.91 -12.85
CA ILE A 118 -4.85 7.58 -12.41
C ILE A 118 -6.20 7.73 -11.70
N LEU A 119 -7.28 7.16 -12.26
CA LEU A 119 -8.65 7.25 -11.71
C LEU A 119 -9.14 5.93 -11.11
N ASN A 120 -10.09 6.07 -10.16
CA ASN A 120 -10.94 5.02 -9.64
C ASN A 120 -12.35 5.20 -10.24
N VAL A 121 -12.95 4.15 -10.79
CA VAL A 121 -14.30 4.17 -11.41
C VAL A 121 -15.25 3.34 -10.57
#